data_AF-A0A081I3E1-F1
#
_entry.id   AF-A0A081I3E1-F1
#
_cell.length_a   1.000
_cell.length_b   1.000
_cell.length_c   1.000
_cell.angle_alpha   90.00
_cell.angle_beta   90.00
_cell.angle_gamma   90.00
#
_symmetry.space_group_name_H-M   'P 1'
#
loop_
_entity.id
_entity.type
_entity.pdbx_description
1 polymer ?
#
loop_
_entity_poly.entity_id
_entity_poly.type
_entity_poly.pdbx_seq_one_letter_code
_entity_poly.pdbx_strand_id
1 'polypeptide(L)'
;MVDHTEWAQWQGRSSLRVFPTPAGRTASRTPTSMAWADEAWSEVLALAPDADTPGMRGQFLCHWQFAELARPGKTSWNLEPWRPVVDDAEMVASDCNPGGGEESFG
;
A
#
# COMPACT_ATOMS: atom_id res chain seq x y z
N MET A 1 5.70 -10.80 -5.59
CA MET A 1 4.46 -10.46 -4.86
C MET A 1 3.70 -9.30 -5.50
N VAL A 2 4.39 -8.25 -5.94
CA VAL A 2 3.90 -7.10 -6.69
C VAL A 2 4.05 -7.37 -8.18
N ASP A 3 3.04 -7.00 -8.97
CA ASP A 3 3.05 -7.14 -10.43
C ASP A 3 3.76 -5.94 -11.08
N HIS A 4 3.26 -4.74 -10.78
CA HIS A 4 3.86 -3.48 -11.20
C HIS A 4 3.42 -2.34 -10.26
N THR A 5 4.01 -1.17 -10.48
CA THR A 5 3.62 0.08 -9.83
C THR A 5 3.42 1.18 -10.86
N GLU A 6 2.51 2.12 -10.59
CA GLU A 6 2.27 3.27 -11.47
C GLU A 6 2.14 4.55 -10.64
N TRP A 7 2.95 5.57 -10.96
CA TRP A 7 2.77 6.91 -10.43
C TRP A 7 1.59 7.60 -11.13
N ALA A 8 0.62 8.05 -10.34
CA ALA A 8 -0.54 8.79 -10.78
C ALA A 8 -0.64 10.14 -10.05
N GLN A 9 -1.62 10.94 -10.45
CA GLN A 9 -1.98 12.19 -9.78
C GLN A 9 -3.41 12.08 -9.24
N TRP A 10 -3.59 12.36 -7.95
CA TRP A 10 -4.88 12.47 -7.30
C TRP A 10 -5.01 13.83 -6.64
N GLN A 11 -6.03 14.60 -7.03
CA GLN A 11 -6.21 16.00 -6.61
C GLN A 11 -4.94 16.87 -6.78
N GLY A 12 -4.17 16.63 -7.85
CA GLY A 12 -2.92 17.36 -8.14
C GLY A 12 -1.74 17.00 -7.25
N ARG A 13 -1.80 15.86 -6.56
CA ARG A 13 -0.70 15.33 -5.74
C ARG A 13 -0.34 13.92 -6.19
N SER A 14 0.94 13.56 -6.05
CA SER A 14 1.42 12.22 -6.42
C SER A 14 0.77 11.12 -5.58
N SER A 15 0.41 10.01 -6.23
CA SER A 15 -0.04 8.77 -5.60
C SER A 15 0.56 7.59 -6.36
N LEU A 16 1.26 6.71 -5.65
CA LEU A 16 1.82 5.48 -6.21
C LEU A 16 0.80 4.36 -6.09
N ARG A 17 0.35 3.84 -7.22
CA ARG A 17 -0.54 2.68 -7.28
C ARG A 17 0.31 1.42 -7.30
N VAL A 18 0.13 0.54 -6.32
CA VAL A 18 0.77 -0.77 -6.23
C VAL A 18 -0.24 -1.84 -6.65
N PHE A 19 0.10 -2.64 -7.66
CA PHE A 19 -0.77 -3.69 -8.18
C PHE A 19 -0.27 -5.05 -7.70
N PRO A 20 -0.96 -5.73 -6.77
CA PRO A 20 -0.51 -7.01 -6.25
C PRO A 20 -0.89 -8.16 -7.21
N THR A 21 0.02 -9.11 -7.37
CA THR A 21 -0.26 -10.38 -8.06
C THR A 21 -1.28 -11.24 -7.30
N PRO A 22 -1.93 -12.23 -7.92
CA PRO A 22 -2.77 -13.20 -7.21
C PRO A 22 -2.03 -13.94 -6.08
N ALA A 23 -0.73 -14.23 -6.28
CA ALA A 23 0.12 -14.83 -5.26
C ALA A 23 0.35 -13.87 -4.08
N GLY A 24 0.63 -12.59 -4.35
CA GLY A 24 0.77 -11.54 -3.34
C GLY A 24 -0.49 -11.39 -2.48
N ARG A 25 -1.67 -11.33 -3.10
CA ARG A 25 -2.97 -11.29 -2.38
C ARG A 25 -3.22 -12.54 -1.53
N THR A 26 -2.69 -13.69 -1.94
CA THR A 26 -2.80 -14.91 -1.15
C THR A 26 -1.84 -14.88 0.03
N ALA A 27 -0.57 -14.50 -0.20
CA ALA A 27 0.46 -14.39 0.82
C ALA A 27 0.06 -13.41 1.93
N SER A 28 -0.57 -12.29 1.56
CA SER A 28 -0.99 -11.24 2.49
C SER A 28 -2.04 -11.69 3.52
N ARG A 29 -2.76 -12.79 3.24
CA ARG A 29 -3.77 -13.38 4.12
C ARG A 29 -3.24 -14.52 5.01
N THR A 30 -1.95 -14.86 4.93
CA THR A 30 -1.37 -15.98 5.68
C THR A 30 -0.89 -15.56 7.08
N PRO A 31 -0.78 -16.49 8.05
CA PRO A 31 -0.24 -16.19 9.38
C PRO A 31 1.21 -15.67 9.36
N THR A 32 1.97 -15.97 8.31
CA THR A 32 3.35 -15.49 8.10
C THR A 32 3.41 -14.27 7.18
N SER A 33 2.29 -13.60 6.93
CA SER A 33 2.16 -12.50 5.96
C SER A 33 3.20 -11.40 6.15
N MET A 34 3.58 -11.07 7.38
CA MET A 34 4.55 -10.00 7.64
C MET A 34 5.96 -10.33 7.17
N ALA A 35 6.38 -11.61 7.18
CA ALA A 35 7.67 -11.99 6.61
C ALA A 35 7.70 -11.77 5.08
N TRP A 36 6.56 -12.00 4.42
CA TRP A 36 6.39 -11.74 2.98
C TRP A 36 6.21 -10.25 2.66
N ALA A 37 5.77 -9.46 3.63
CA ALA A 37 5.55 -8.03 3.44
C ALA A 37 6.86 -7.27 3.19
N ASP A 38 7.95 -7.66 3.87
CA ASP A 38 9.27 -7.05 3.65
C ASP A 38 9.83 -7.36 2.26
N GLU A 39 9.67 -8.59 1.79
CA GLU A 39 10.03 -8.98 0.42
C GLU A 39 9.17 -8.21 -0.61
N ALA A 40 7.86 -8.15 -0.40
CA ALA A 40 6.96 -7.41 -1.28
C ALA A 40 7.26 -5.90 -1.29
N TRP A 41 7.66 -5.31 -0.16
CA TRP A 41 8.11 -3.92 -0.10
C TRP A 41 9.41 -3.71 -0.90
N SER A 42 10.35 -4.65 -0.84
CA SER A 42 11.58 -4.58 -1.64
C SER A 42 11.29 -4.60 -3.15
N GLU A 43 10.27 -5.34 -3.59
CA GLU A 43 9.81 -5.34 -4.98
C GLU A 43 9.19 -3.99 -5.37
N VAL A 44 8.41 -3.35 -4.49
CA VAL A 44 7.91 -1.98 -4.73
C VAL A 44 9.07 -1.03 -4.96
N LEU A 45 10.11 -1.06 -4.12
CA LEU A 45 11.27 -0.18 -4.27
C LEU A 45 12.11 -0.48 -5.51
N ALA A 46 12.14 -1.73 -5.97
CA ALA A 46 12.79 -2.07 -7.24
C ALA A 46 12.03 -1.49 -8.45
N LEU A 47 10.70 -1.38 -8.37
CA LEU A 47 9.83 -0.86 -9.42
C LEU A 47 9.69 0.68 -9.37
N ALA A 48 9.67 1.25 -8.16
CA ALA A 48 9.55 2.68 -7.89
C ALA A 48 10.56 3.11 -6.79
N PRO A 49 11.84 3.34 -7.15
CA PRO A 49 12.90 3.66 -6.18
C PRO A 49 12.67 4.94 -5.37
N ASP A 50 11.83 5.84 -5.87
CA ASP A 50 11.44 7.09 -5.23
C ASP A 50 10.28 6.94 -4.22
N ALA A 51 9.76 5.72 -4.03
CA ALA A 51 8.69 5.42 -3.08
C ALA A 51 9.17 5.33 -1.62
N ASP A 52 10.48 5.33 -1.34
CA ASP A 52 11.01 5.24 0.03
C ASP A 52 10.97 6.60 0.77
N THR A 53 9.82 7.27 0.72
CA THR A 53 9.59 8.49 1.50
C THR A 53 8.97 8.15 2.86
N PRO A 54 9.10 9.04 3.86
CA PRO A 54 8.46 8.85 5.15
C PRO A 54 6.97 8.50 5.02
N GLY A 55 6.54 7.45 5.73
CA GLY A 55 5.15 7.01 5.78
C GLY A 55 4.70 6.04 4.67
N MET A 56 5.34 5.99 3.50
CA MET A 56 4.89 5.12 2.40
C MET A 56 4.99 3.63 2.73
N ARG A 57 6.07 3.19 3.39
CA ARG A 57 6.19 1.80 3.87
C ARG A 57 5.08 1.44 4.88
N GLY A 58 4.71 2.36 5.78
CA GLY A 58 3.63 2.14 6.75
C GLY A 58 2.27 1.96 6.06
N GLN A 59 1.97 2.79 5.06
CA GLN A 59 0.78 2.65 4.22
C GLN A 59 0.77 1.29 3.51
N PHE A 60 1.91 0.87 2.94
CA PHE A 60 2.04 -0.41 2.26
C PHE A 60 1.80 -1.60 3.19
N LEU A 61 2.42 -1.61 4.37
CA LEU A 61 2.24 -2.68 5.35
C LEU A 61 0.80 -2.76 5.86
N CYS A 62 0.14 -1.62 6.03
CA CYS A 62 -1.27 -1.59 6.37
C CYS A 62 -2.13 -2.19 5.25
N HIS A 63 -1.90 -1.78 3.99
CA HIS A 63 -2.61 -2.34 2.84
C HIS A 63 -2.36 -3.85 2.67
N TRP A 64 -1.11 -4.29 2.80
CA TRP A 64 -0.75 -5.70 2.75
C TRP A 64 -1.59 -6.53 3.75
N GLN A 65 -1.66 -6.09 5.01
CA GLN A 65 -2.36 -6.81 6.06
C GLN A 65 -3.88 -6.76 5.90
N PHE A 66 -4.44 -5.59 5.57
CA PHE A 66 -5.88 -5.35 5.75
C PHE A 66 -6.68 -5.20 4.46
N ALA A 67 -6.07 -4.86 3.33
CA ALA A 67 -6.83 -4.58 2.11
C ALA A 67 -7.63 -5.81 1.64
N GLU A 68 -7.02 -6.99 1.58
CA GLU A 68 -7.70 -8.22 1.17
C GLU A 68 -8.70 -8.76 2.21
N LEU A 69 -8.63 -8.30 3.46
CA LEU A 69 -9.59 -8.67 4.51
C LEU A 69 -10.80 -7.74 4.51
N ALA A 70 -10.57 -6.44 4.35
CA ALA A 70 -11.61 -5.41 4.41
C ALA A 70 -12.35 -5.23 3.07
N ARG A 71 -11.62 -5.19 1.95
CA ARG A 71 -12.15 -5.03 0.60
C ARG A 71 -11.35 -5.90 -0.39
N PRO A 72 -11.67 -7.21 -0.47
CA PRO A 72 -10.96 -8.15 -1.33
C PRO A 72 -10.95 -7.72 -2.79
N GLY A 73 -9.83 -7.90 -3.47
CA GLY A 73 -9.75 -7.70 -4.93
C GLY A 73 -9.66 -6.24 -5.40
N LYS A 74 -9.39 -5.26 -4.52
CA LYS A 74 -9.02 -3.90 -4.95
C LYS A 74 -7.94 -3.95 -6.03
N THR A 75 -8.16 -3.29 -7.17
CA THR A 75 -7.21 -3.30 -8.30
C THR A 75 -5.81 -2.86 -7.88
N SER A 76 -5.71 -1.74 -7.15
CA SER A 76 -4.45 -1.22 -6.60
C SER A 76 -4.57 -0.84 -5.12
N TRP A 77 -3.41 -0.73 -4.48
CA TRP A 77 -3.22 -0.10 -3.19
C TRP A 77 -2.42 1.19 -3.40
N ASN A 78 -2.92 2.30 -2.90
CA ASN A 78 -2.35 3.60 -3.20
C ASN A 78 -1.48 4.06 -2.03
N LEU A 79 -0.28 4.55 -2.35
CA LEU A 79 0.69 5.05 -1.38
C LEU A 79 1.00 6.50 -1.72
N GLU A 80 0.81 7.39 -0.75
CA GLU A 80 0.94 8.82 -0.99
C GLU A 80 2.04 9.46 -0.12
N PRO A 81 3.05 10.10 -0.73
CA PRO A 81 4.18 10.69 0.00
C PRO A 81 3.80 11.95 0.79
N TRP A 82 2.63 12.54 0.49
CA TRP A 82 2.15 13.77 1.13
C TRP A 82 1.25 13.51 2.34
N ARG A 83 0.90 12.24 2.62
CA ARG A 83 0.10 11.90 3.81
C ARG A 83 0.92 12.09 5.08
N PRO A 84 0.28 12.47 6.21
CA PRO A 84 0.97 12.57 7.48
C PRO A 84 1.67 11.26 7.87
N VAL A 85 2.87 11.39 8.42
CA VAL A 85 3.57 10.26 9.04
C VAL A 85 2.95 10.04 10.42
N VAL A 86 2.36 8.87 10.62
CA VAL A 86 1.68 8.48 11.86
C VAL A 86 2.19 7.12 12.33
N ASP A 87 1.85 6.74 13.56
CA ASP A 87 2.14 5.39 14.06
C ASP A 87 1.21 4.32 13.45
N ASP A 88 1.53 3.05 13.69
CA ASP A 88 0.78 1.93 13.12
C ASP A 88 -0.70 1.91 13.56
N ALA A 89 -0.99 2.35 14.78
CA ALA A 89 -2.36 2.35 15.30
C ALA A 89 -3.22 3.38 14.57
N GLU A 90 -2.70 4.60 14.40
CA GLU A 90 -3.36 5.65 13.64
C GLU A 90 -3.42 5.33 12.13
N MET A 91 -2.41 4.66 11.58
CA MET A 91 -2.41 4.19 10.18
C MET A 91 -3.59 3.26 9.93
N VAL A 92 -3.85 2.31 10.83
CA VAL A 92 -5.00 1.39 10.74
C VAL A 92 -6.31 2.13 10.99
N ALA A 93 -6.38 3.00 12.00
CA ALA A 93 -7.58 3.78 12.30
C ALA A 93 -8.00 4.72 11.14
N SER A 94 -7.05 5.11 10.31
CA SER A 94 -7.25 5.91 9.10
C SER A 94 -7.42 5.08 7.82
N ASP A 95 -7.76 3.79 7.92
CA ASP A 95 -7.93 2.89 6.76
C ASP A 95 -6.71 2.89 5.80
N CYS A 96 -5.50 2.89 6.38
CA CYS A 96 -4.21 2.97 5.69
C CYS A 96 -3.94 4.29 4.94
N ASN A 97 -4.83 5.28 5.04
CA ASN A 97 -4.80 6.53 4.30
C ASN A 97 -4.89 7.75 5.25
N PRO A 98 -3.89 7.98 6.13
CA PRO A 98 -3.93 9.09 7.08
C PRO A 98 -4.05 10.45 6.38
N GLY A 99 -4.69 11.40 7.06
CA GLY A 99 -4.89 12.76 6.53
C GLY A 99 -6.11 12.95 5.62
N GLY A 100 -6.99 11.96 5.51
CA GLY A 100 -8.29 12.08 4.82
C GLY A 100 -8.31 11.46 3.43
N GLY A 101 -9.19 11.95 2.56
CA GLY A 101 -9.75 11.27 1.39
C GLY A 101 -8.89 10.22 0.67
N GLU A 102 -9.56 9.19 0.15
CA GLU A 102 -8.98 8.12 -0.65
C GLU A 102 -9.41 8.29 -2.12
N GLU A 103 -8.51 7.98 -3.05
CA GLU A 103 -8.90 7.84 -4.45
C GLU A 103 -9.80 6.60 -4.59
N SER A 104 -11.09 6.80 -4.86
CA SER A 104 -12.03 5.69 -5.03
C SER A 104 -11.90 5.08 -6.42
N PHE A 105 -11.58 3.80 -6.50
CA PHE A 105 -11.86 2.98 -7.67
C PHE A 105 -12.78 1.83 -7.27
N GLY A 106 -13.91 1.74 -7.99
CA GLY A 106 -14.77 0.56 -8.00
C GLY A 106 -14.19 -0.56 -8.85
#